data_AF-A0A929B7B3-F1
#
_entry.id   AF-A0A929B7B3-F1
#
_cell.length_a   1.000
_cell.length_b   1.000
_cell.length_c   1.000
_cell.angle_alpha   90.00
_cell.angle_beta   90.00
_cell.angle_gamma   90.00
#
_symmetry.space_group_name_H-M   'P 1'
#
loop_
_entity.id
_entity.type
_entity.pdbx_description
1 polymer ?
#
loop_
_entity_poly.entity_id
_entity_poly.type
_entity_poly.pdbx_seq_one_letter_code
_entity_poly.pdbx_strand_id
1 'polypeptide(L)' 'MTSRPHLIVRVHAEYARTEQDRSCHFFPVPLDGERPAELRAYCGYRITPGMAEALDHPAGIPCMPCLMTAAINSPQP' A
#
# COMPACT_ATOMS: atom_id res chain seq x y z
N MET A 1 10.38 9.02 17.60
CA MET A 1 10.08 8.04 16.54
C MET A 1 8.92 8.58 15.74
N THR A 2 9.15 9.06 14.52
CA THR A 2 8.12 9.70 13.70
C THR A 2 7.27 8.61 13.07
N SER A 3 6.05 8.42 13.58
CA SER A 3 5.03 7.58 12.94
C SER A 3 4.82 8.06 11.51
N ARG A 4 4.98 7.18 10.52
CA ARG A 4 4.70 7.52 9.12
C ARG A 4 3.37 6.88 8.73
N PRO A 5 2.35 7.65 8.33
CA PRO A 5 1.09 7.07 7.89
C PRO A 5 1.29 6.27 6.59
N HIS A 6 0.45 5.26 6.40
CA HIS A 6 0.46 4.39 5.23
C HIS A 6 -0.95 4.27 4.66
N LEU A 7 -1.05 4.20 3.33
CA LEU A 7 -2.28 3.83 2.65
C LEU A 7 -2.32 2.31 2.48
N ILE A 8 -3.47 1.72 2.77
CA ILE A 8 -3.77 0.32 2.45
C ILE A 8 -4.55 0.34 1.15
N VAL A 9 -4.10 -0.42 0.15
CA VAL A 9 -4.63 -0.33 -1.20
C VAL A 9 -4.78 -1.72 -1.79
N ARG A 10 -5.86 -1.96 -2.52
CA ARG A 10 -6.08 -3.17 -3.32
C ARG A 10 -6.14 -2.83 -4.80
N VAL A 11 -5.31 -3.50 -5.59
CA VAL A 11 -5.26 -3.33 -7.04
C VAL A 11 -6.51 -3.94 -7.67
N HIS A 12 -7.11 -3.25 -8.64
CA HIS A 12 -8.25 -3.81 -9.37
C HIS A 12 -7.83 -5.03 -10.20
N ALA A 13 -8.74 -5.99 -10.34
CA ALA A 13 -8.43 -7.30 -10.88
C ALA A 13 -7.88 -7.25 -12.32
N GLU A 14 -8.28 -6.27 -13.11
CA GLU A 14 -7.81 -6.04 -14.48
C GLU A 14 -6.33 -5.62 -14.57
N TYR A 15 -5.74 -5.12 -13.48
CA TYR A 15 -4.33 -4.71 -13.42
C TYR A 15 -3.44 -5.75 -12.71
N ALA A 16 -4.03 -6.71 -11.99
CA ALA A 16 -3.30 -7.77 -11.31
C ALA A 16 -2.81 -8.84 -12.30
N ARG A 17 -1.49 -9.10 -12.33
CA ARG A 17 -0.87 -10.14 -13.17
C ARG A 17 -0.57 -11.43 -12.42
N THR A 18 -0.46 -11.34 -11.10
CA THR A 18 -0.17 -12.48 -10.21
C THR A 18 -1.13 -12.51 -9.02
N GLU A 19 -1.19 -13.63 -8.30
CA GLU A 19 -1.94 -13.71 -7.04
C GLU A 19 -1.39 -12.75 -5.98
N GLN A 20 -0.08 -12.49 -5.98
CA GLN A 20 0.52 -11.52 -5.08
C GLN A 20 0.08 -10.08 -5.38
N ASP A 21 -0.21 -9.76 -6.64
CA ASP A 21 -0.73 -8.44 -7.01
C ASP A 21 -2.14 -8.22 -6.44
N ARG A 22 -2.93 -9.29 -6.28
CA ARG A 22 -4.28 -9.27 -5.71
C ARG A 22 -4.31 -9.09 -4.19
N SER A 23 -3.19 -9.28 -3.51
CA SER A 23 -3.08 -8.93 -2.09
C SER A 23 -3.35 -7.44 -1.86
N CYS A 24 -3.74 -7.07 -0.64
CA CYS A 24 -3.67 -5.65 -0.26
C CYS A 24 -2.21 -5.26 0.02
N HIS A 25 -1.82 -4.08 -0.48
CA HIS A 25 -0.47 -3.52 -0.38
C HIS A 25 -0.47 -2.24 0.44
N PHE A 26 0.68 -1.93 1.04
CA PHE A 26 0.85 -0.76 1.90
C PHE A 26 1.81 0.21 1.24
N PHE A 27 1.41 1.48 1.18
CA PHE A 27 2.14 2.56 0.54
C PHE A 27 2.45 3.64 1.57
N PRO A 28 3.69 4.17 1.64
CA PRO A 28 3.97 5.34 2.47
C PRO A 28 3.18 6.54 1.96
N VAL A 29 2.56 7.31 2.86
CA VAL A 29 1.95 8.58 2.49
C VAL A 29 3.09 9.59 2.17
N PRO A 30 3.06 10.25 0.99
CA PRO A 30 3.94 11.37 0.69
C PRO A 30 3.69 12.52 1.68
N LEU A 31 4.75 13.12 2.23
CA LEU A 31 4.63 14.20 3.22
C LEU A 31 4.30 15.55 2.58
N ASP A 32 4.49 15.65 1.26
CA ASP A 32 4.62 16.92 0.55
C ASP A 32 3.26 17.43 0.04
N GLY A 33 2.16 16.75 0.41
CA GLY A 33 0.77 17.14 0.13
C GLY A 33 0.31 17.02 -1.32
N GLU A 34 1.23 17.00 -2.29
CA GLU A 34 0.90 16.76 -3.69
C GLU A 34 0.55 15.30 -3.96
N ARG A 35 -0.49 15.07 -4.78
CA ARG A 35 -0.84 13.73 -5.24
C ARG A 35 0.23 13.28 -6.25
N PRO A 36 0.98 12.19 -5.98
CA PRO A 36 2.01 11.73 -6.89
C PRO A 36 1.41 11.07 -8.13
N ALA A 37 2.13 11.15 -9.25
CA ALA A 37 1.74 10.48 -10.49
C ALA A 37 1.80 8.94 -10.39
N GLU A 38 2.65 8.42 -9.50
CA GLU A 38 2.81 6.99 -9.21
C GLU A 38 3.01 6.82 -7.69
N LEU A 39 2.40 5.78 -7.13
CA LEU A 39 2.67 5.31 -5.77
C LEU A 39 3.44 4.00 -5.84
N ARG A 40 4.41 3.83 -4.93
CA ARG A 40 5.20 2.60 -4.78
C ARG A 40 4.97 1.97 -3.41
N ALA A 41 4.51 0.73 -3.40
CA ALA A 41 4.31 -0.07 -2.20
C ALA A 41 5.65 -0.47 -1.59
N TYR A 42 5.64 -0.89 -0.33
CA TYR A 42 6.83 -1.40 0.33
C TYR A 42 7.44 -2.63 -0.34
N CYS A 43 6.61 -3.51 -0.91
CA CYS A 43 7.06 -4.64 -1.72
C CYS A 43 7.65 -4.23 -3.08
N GLY A 44 7.55 -2.96 -3.45
CA GLY A 44 8.01 -2.40 -4.72
C GLY A 44 6.96 -2.34 -5.82
N TYR A 45 5.74 -2.84 -5.59
CA TYR A 45 4.63 -2.76 -6.53
C TYR A 45 4.25 -1.30 -6.81
N ARG A 46 3.89 -0.98 -8.05
CA ARG A 46 3.62 0.38 -8.51
C ARG A 46 2.20 0.50 -8.99
N ILE A 47 1.55 1.61 -8.64
CA ILE A 47 0.20 1.95 -9.11
C ILE A 47 0.16 3.40 -9.56
N THR A 48 -0.66 3.66 -10.57
CA THR A 48 -1.07 5.02 -10.96
C THR A 48 -2.53 5.26 -10.55
N PRO A 49 -3.01 6.52 -10.53
CA PRO A 49 -4.40 6.82 -10.23
C PRO A 49 -5.38 6.02 -11.10
N GLY A 50 -6.36 5.38 -10.46
CA GLY A 50 -7.38 4.55 -11.11
C GLY A 50 -7.05 3.06 -11.19
N MET A 51 -5.83 2.63 -10.85
CA MET A 51 -5.48 1.19 -10.85
C MET A 51 -5.95 0.42 -9.61
N ALA A 52 -6.36 1.12 -8.57
CA ALA A 52 -6.57 0.52 -7.27
C ALA A 52 -7.54 1.34 -6.41
N GLU A 53 -8.11 0.69 -5.39
CA GLU A 53 -8.95 1.31 -4.37
C GLU A 53 -8.23 1.39 -3.02
N ALA A 54 -8.49 2.46 -2.27
CA ALA A 54 -8.03 2.58 -0.90
C ALA A 54 -8.93 1.78 0.04
N LEU A 55 -8.33 1.20 1.08
CA LEU A 55 -8.99 0.43 2.12
C LEU A 55 -8.75 1.08 3.49
N ASP A 56 -9.75 1.07 4.36
CA ASP A 56 -9.63 1.59 5.73
C ASP A 56 -8.84 0.65 6.66
N HIS A 57 -8.83 -0.64 6.34
CA HIS A 57 -8.11 -1.68 7.07
C HIS A 57 -7.66 -2.79 6.11
N PRO A 58 -6.70 -3.65 6.49
CA PRO A 58 -6.32 -4.80 5.67
C PRO A 58 -7.55 -5.66 5.38
N ALA A 59 -7.79 -5.98 4.11
CA ALA A 59 -8.89 -6.82 3.66
C ALA A 59 -8.37 -7.87 2.68
N GLY A 60 -8.74 -9.13 2.91
CA GLY A 60 -8.13 -10.27 2.20
C GLY A 60 -6.72 -10.60 2.70
N ILE A 61 -5.92 -11.25 1.87
CA ILE A 61 -4.53 -11.61 2.22
C ILE A 61 -3.64 -10.37 2.03
N PRO A 62 -2.97 -9.87 3.08
CA PRO A 62 -2.02 -8.78 2.93
C PRO A 62 -0.72 -9.27 2.29
N CYS A 63 -0.09 -8.39 1.52
CA CYS A 63 1.27 -8.62 1.06
C CYS A 63 2.20 -8.63 2.29
N MET A 64 2.74 -9.80 2.65
CA MET A 64 3.53 -9.98 3.86
C MET A 64 4.74 -9.01 3.96
N PRO A 65 5.53 -8.78 2.90
CA PRO A 65 6.57 -7.74 2.92
C PRO A 65 6.01 -6.35 3.30
N CYS A 66 4.88 -5.97 2.72
CA CYS A 66 4.23 -4.70 3.02
C CYS A 66 3.77 -4.62 4.47
N LEU A 67 3.13 -5.68 4.99
CA LEU A 67 2.63 -5.73 6.36
C LEU A 67 3.78 -5.58 7.37
N MET A 68 4.88 -6.32 7.18
CA MET A 68 6.04 -6.26 8.08
C MET A 68 6.69 -4.87 8.08
N THR A 69 6.89 -4.27 6.90
CA THR A 69 7.45 -2.92 6.81
C THR A 69 6.51 -1.88 7.41
N ALA A 70 5.20 -1.98 7.16
CA ALA A 70 4.20 -1.10 7.76
C ALA A 70 4.20 -1.21 9.30
N ALA A 71 4.28 -2.42 9.85
CA ALA A 71 4.30 -2.64 11.30
C ALA A 71 5.55 -2.03 11.97
N ILE A 72 6.71 -2.07 11.31
CA ILE A 72 7.95 -1.44 11.80
C ILE A 72 7.84 0.09 11.78
N ASN A 73 7.14 0.66 10.80
CA ASN A 73 6.99 2.11 10.63
C ASN A 73 5.76 2.70 11.34
N SER A 74 4.89 1.85 11.88
CA SER A 74 3.72 2.23 12.67
C SER A 74 4.08 2.35 14.14
N PRO A 75 3.47 3.29 14.89
CA PRO A 75 3.62 3.33 16.33
C PRO A 75 3.03 2.03 16.92
N GLN A 76 3.79 1.38 17.80
CA GLN A 76 3.23 0.31 18.63
C GLN A 76 2.21 0.93 19.58
N PRO A 77 1.06 0.28 19.83
CA PRO A 77 0.09 0.74 20.82
C PRO A 77 0.70 0.86 22.23
#